data_AF-A0A7C5GKZ9-F1
#
_entry.id   AF-A0A7C5GKZ9-F1
#
_cell.length_a   1.000
_cell.length_b   1.000
_cell.length_c   1.000
_cell.angle_alpha   90.00
_cell.angle_beta   90.00
_cell.angle_gamma   90.00
#
_symmetry.space_group_name_H-M   'P 1'
#
loop_
_entity.id
_entity.type
_entity.pdbx_description
1 polymer ?
#
loop_
_entity_poly.entity_id
_entity_poly.type
_entity_poly.pdbx_seq_one_letter_code
_entity_poly.pdbx_strand_id
1 'polypeptide(L)'
;MYVAVKGGERAIENAHALLAEKRRGDSSIAELSVAQFREQLSLAVNRVMAEGSLYDPDLAALAIKQARGDLIEAIFLVRAYRTTLPRLGHSNHVDTGTMA
;
A
#
# COMPACT_ATOMS: atom_id res chain seq x y z
N MET A 1 36.61 -21.82 18.83
CA MET A 1 35.26 -22.31 19.19
C MET A 1 34.26 -21.32 18.63
N TYR A 2 33.25 -21.76 17.89
CA TYR A 2 32.17 -20.89 17.40
C TYR A 2 31.05 -20.83 18.45
N VAL A 3 30.41 -19.66 18.60
CA VAL A 3 29.33 -19.41 19.57
C VAL A 3 28.17 -18.72 18.87
N ALA A 4 26.95 -19.04 19.27
CA ALA A 4 25.76 -18.40 18.72
C ALA A 4 25.72 -16.91 19.09
N VAL A 5 25.42 -16.06 18.12
CA VAL A 5 25.27 -14.61 18.29
C VAL A 5 23.93 -14.15 17.73
N LYS A 6 23.41 -13.03 18.26
CA LYS A 6 22.22 -12.36 17.71
C LYS A 6 22.64 -11.42 16.59
N GLY A 7 21.87 -11.44 15.50
CA GLY A 7 22.05 -10.51 14.38
C GLY A 7 20.82 -10.33 13.50
N GLY A 8 19.74 -11.09 13.75
CA GLY A 8 18.55 -11.10 12.90
C GLY A 8 17.82 -9.75 12.85
N GLU A 9 17.61 -9.12 14.01
CA GLU A 9 16.94 -7.80 14.08
C GLU A 9 17.70 -6.74 13.26
N ARG A 10 19.00 -6.59 13.53
CA ARG A 10 19.86 -5.69 12.75
C ARG A 10 19.89 -6.04 11.25
N ALA A 11 19.79 -7.32 10.89
CA ALA A 11 19.71 -7.72 9.49
C ALA A 11 18.37 -7.31 8.85
N ILE A 12 17.25 -7.46 9.57
CA ILE A 12 15.92 -7.05 9.13
C ILE A 12 15.85 -5.52 8.97
N GLU A 13 16.36 -4.75 9.93
CA GLU A 13 16.43 -3.29 9.85
C GLU A 13 17.21 -2.81 8.63
N ASN A 14 18.40 -3.38 8.39
CA ASN A 14 19.21 -3.06 7.21
C ASN A 14 18.50 -3.45 5.91
N ALA A 15 17.77 -4.57 5.89
CA ALA A 15 16.98 -4.96 4.74
C ALA A 15 15.86 -3.96 4.46
N HIS A 16 15.15 -3.47 5.48
CA HIS A 16 14.13 -2.43 5.30
C HIS A 16 14.73 -1.11 4.83
N ALA A 17 15.88 -0.69 5.36
CA ALA A 17 16.59 0.50 4.91
C ALA A 17 16.97 0.40 3.43
N LEU A 18 17.50 -0.75 3.01
CA LEU A 18 17.81 -1.02 1.60
C LEU A 18 16.55 -0.97 0.73
N LEU A 19 15.43 -1.57 1.18
CA LEU A 19 14.17 -1.53 0.44
C LEU A 19 13.63 -0.10 0.30
N ALA A 20 13.78 0.74 1.33
CA ALA A 20 13.38 2.15 1.31
C ALA A 20 14.22 2.97 0.31
N GLU A 21 15.53 2.75 0.29
CA GLU A 21 16.43 3.35 -0.71
C GLU A 21 16.04 2.92 -2.13
N LYS A 22 15.84 1.61 -2.35
CA LYS A 22 15.41 1.07 -3.64
C LYS A 22 14.04 1.59 -4.08
N ARG A 23 13.12 1.82 -3.13
CA ARG A 23 11.81 2.45 -3.40
C ARG A 23 11.98 3.89 -3.85
N ARG A 24 12.88 4.66 -3.22
CA ARG A 24 13.11 6.06 -3.58
C ARG A 24 13.76 6.19 -4.95
N GLY A 25 14.67 5.28 -5.31
CA GLY A 25 15.38 5.34 -6.59
C GLY A 25 16.32 6.55 -6.68
N ASP A 26 16.62 6.98 -7.90
CA ASP A 26 17.50 8.14 -8.13
C ASP A 26 16.87 9.42 -7.57
N SER A 27 17.61 10.09 -6.67
CA SER A 27 17.20 11.35 -6.05
C SER A 27 17.12 12.54 -7.02
N SER A 28 17.78 12.44 -8.19
CA SER A 28 17.67 13.44 -9.26
C SER A 28 16.29 13.44 -9.92
N ILE A 29 15.59 12.32 -9.86
CA ILE A 29 14.22 12.16 -10.35
C ILE A 29 13.25 12.56 -9.23
N ALA A 30 12.26 13.38 -9.60
CA ALA A 30 11.21 13.79 -8.70
C ALA A 30 10.46 12.57 -8.14
N GLU A 31 10.21 12.56 -6.84
CA GLU A 31 9.51 11.47 -6.18
C GLU A 31 8.05 11.39 -6.64
N LEU A 32 7.55 10.17 -6.88
CA LEU A 32 6.14 9.93 -7.18
C LEU A 32 5.27 10.31 -5.96
N SER A 33 4.36 11.25 -6.18
CA SER A 33 3.36 11.67 -5.19
C SER A 33 2.16 10.72 -5.17
N VAL A 34 1.46 10.67 -4.02
CA VAL A 34 0.20 9.91 -3.90
C VAL A 34 -0.84 10.41 -4.92
N ALA A 35 -0.91 11.73 -5.13
CA ALA A 35 -1.80 12.33 -6.13
C ALA A 35 -1.52 11.83 -7.56
N GLN A 36 -0.24 11.66 -7.96
CA GLN A 36 0.08 11.09 -9.27
C GLN A 36 -0.46 9.66 -9.42
N PHE A 37 -0.33 8.81 -8.40
CA PHE A 37 -0.91 7.46 -8.43
C PHE A 37 -2.44 7.51 -8.52
N ARG A 38 -3.09 8.33 -7.67
CA ARG A 38 -4.54 8.49 -7.64
C ARG A 38 -5.11 8.95 -8.99
N GLU A 39 -4.50 9.96 -9.61
CA GLU A 39 -5.01 10.59 -10.82
C GLU A 39 -4.59 9.86 -12.10
N GLN A 40 -3.37 9.31 -12.17
CA GLN A 40 -2.78 8.82 -13.42
C GLN A 40 -2.79 7.29 -13.53
N LEU A 41 -2.85 6.57 -12.41
CA LEU A 41 -2.86 5.09 -12.38
C LEU A 41 -4.17 4.54 -11.80
N SER A 42 -5.29 5.15 -12.17
CA SER A 42 -6.63 4.87 -11.63
C SER A 42 -7.04 3.39 -11.68
N LEU A 43 -6.63 2.64 -12.72
CA LEU A 43 -6.93 1.21 -12.82
C LEU A 43 -6.22 0.38 -11.72
N ALA A 44 -4.97 0.72 -11.39
CA ALA A 44 -4.25 0.06 -10.31
C ALA A 44 -4.86 0.41 -8.95
N VAL A 45 -5.22 1.68 -8.75
CA VAL A 45 -5.90 2.17 -7.54
C VAL A 45 -7.24 1.45 -7.35
N ASN A 46 -8.05 1.35 -8.40
CA ASN A 46 -9.34 0.64 -8.38
C ASN A 46 -9.16 -0.83 -8.02
N ARG A 47 -8.17 -1.50 -8.60
CA ARG A 47 -7.86 -2.91 -8.28
C ARG A 47 -7.47 -3.09 -6.81
N VAL A 48 -6.60 -2.23 -6.30
CA VAL A 48 -6.16 -2.29 -4.89
C VAL A 48 -7.33 -2.03 -3.94
N MET A 49 -8.21 -1.05 -4.22
CA MET A 49 -9.42 -0.83 -3.42
C MET A 49 -10.36 -2.04 -3.43
N ALA A 50 -10.60 -2.62 -4.62
CA ALA A 50 -11.51 -3.74 -4.80
C ALA A 50 -11.03 -4.99 -4.06
N GLU A 51 -9.80 -5.44 -4.31
CA GLU A 51 -9.24 -6.64 -3.67
C GLU A 51 -8.84 -6.38 -2.19
N GLY A 52 -8.53 -5.13 -1.86
CA GLY A 52 -8.26 -4.64 -0.52
C GLY A 52 -9.50 -4.53 0.38
N SER A 53 -10.70 -4.53 -0.22
CA SER A 53 -11.99 -4.39 0.48
C SER A 53 -12.11 -3.09 1.31
N LEU A 54 -11.48 -2.02 0.85
CA LEU A 54 -11.53 -0.69 1.45
C LEU A 54 -11.59 0.36 0.34
N TYR A 55 -12.70 1.10 0.26
CA TYR A 55 -12.86 2.18 -0.70
C TYR A 55 -12.24 3.47 -0.14
N ASP A 56 -10.99 3.72 -0.51
CA ASP A 56 -10.26 4.95 -0.23
C ASP A 56 -9.13 5.11 -1.30
N PRO A 57 -9.30 5.99 -2.29
CA PRO A 57 -8.33 6.14 -3.36
C PRO A 57 -6.95 6.63 -2.91
N ASP A 58 -6.87 7.46 -1.86
CA ASP A 58 -5.60 7.99 -1.36
C ASP A 58 -4.84 6.91 -0.57
N LEU A 59 -5.54 6.09 0.22
CA LEU A 59 -4.91 4.94 0.90
C LEU A 59 -4.46 3.87 -0.08
N ALA A 60 -5.25 3.57 -1.11
CA ALA A 60 -4.84 2.64 -2.15
C ALA A 60 -3.61 3.16 -2.93
N ALA A 61 -3.61 4.45 -3.31
CA ALA A 61 -2.45 5.08 -3.95
C ALA A 61 -1.22 5.09 -3.03
N LEU A 62 -1.39 5.35 -1.74
CA LEU A 62 -0.32 5.27 -0.75
C LEU A 62 0.24 3.85 -0.64
N ALA A 63 -0.62 2.83 -0.60
CA ALA A 63 -0.20 1.43 -0.55
C ALA A 63 0.59 1.03 -1.81
N ILE A 64 0.15 1.45 -3.00
CA ILE A 64 0.89 1.25 -4.25
C ILE A 64 2.27 1.90 -4.18
N LYS A 65 2.35 3.14 -3.69
CA LYS A 65 3.63 3.84 -3.49
C LYS A 65 4.53 3.10 -2.51
N GLN A 66 3.98 2.63 -1.38
CA GLN A 66 4.74 1.89 -0.36
C GLN A 66 5.28 0.56 -0.91
N ALA A 67 4.45 -0.16 -1.67
CA ALA A 67 4.76 -1.45 -2.29
C ALA A 67 5.62 -1.35 -3.57
N ARG A 68 6.09 -0.15 -3.96
CA ARG A 68 6.85 0.08 -5.21
C ARG A 68 6.10 -0.40 -6.47
N GLY A 69 4.78 -0.32 -6.46
CA GLY A 69 3.95 -0.80 -7.57
C GLY A 69 3.63 -2.30 -7.55
N ASP A 70 4.13 -3.08 -6.58
CA ASP A 70 3.65 -4.45 -6.38
C ASP A 70 2.20 -4.43 -5.88
N LEU A 71 1.27 -4.79 -6.76
CA LEU A 71 -0.15 -4.72 -6.44
C LEU A 71 -0.57 -5.79 -5.42
N ILE A 72 0.08 -6.95 -5.38
CA ILE A 72 -0.24 -8.00 -4.41
C ILE A 72 0.11 -7.51 -3.00
N GLU A 73 1.29 -6.92 -2.84
CA GLU A 73 1.70 -6.32 -1.57
C GLU A 73 0.84 -5.09 -1.22
N ALA A 74 0.52 -4.23 -2.17
CA ALA A 74 -0.37 -3.08 -1.93
C ALA A 74 -1.75 -3.52 -1.42
N ILE A 75 -2.33 -4.57 -2.02
CA ILE A 75 -3.59 -5.18 -1.57
C ILE A 75 -3.45 -5.72 -0.15
N PHE A 76 -2.34 -6.41 0.14
CA PHE A 76 -2.07 -6.93 1.47
C PHE A 76 -2.00 -5.81 2.52
N LEU A 77 -1.28 -4.72 2.23
CA LEU A 77 -1.19 -3.53 3.09
C LEU A 77 -2.57 -2.93 3.39
N VAL A 78 -3.42 -2.76 2.37
CA VAL A 78 -4.78 -2.23 2.56
C VAL A 78 -5.64 -3.17 3.41
N ARG A 79 -5.56 -4.49 3.19
CA ARG A 79 -6.29 -5.48 3.99
C ARG A 79 -5.83 -5.46 5.45
N ALA A 80 -4.53 -5.37 5.68
CA ALA A 80 -3.95 -5.27 7.02
C ALA A 80 -4.39 -3.97 7.71
N TYR A 81 -4.35 -2.84 7.01
CA TYR A 81 -4.82 -1.57 7.59
C TYR A 81 -6.30 -1.63 7.96
N ARG A 82 -7.15 -2.22 7.11
CA ARG A 82 -8.58 -2.39 7.36
C ARG A 82 -8.89 -3.14 8.66
N THR A 83 -8.07 -4.10 9.09
CA THR A 83 -8.31 -4.82 10.37
C THR A 83 -8.06 -3.95 11.60
N THR A 84 -7.35 -2.83 11.44
CA THR A 84 -7.09 -1.85 12.52
C THR A 84 -8.24 -0.86 12.70
N LEU A 85 -9.19 -0.79 11.74
CA LEU A 85 -10.26 0.19 11.73
C LEU A 85 -11.53 -0.34 12.44
N PRO A 86 -12.20 0.48 13.26
CA PRO A 86 -13.49 0.10 13.83
C PRO A 86 -14.58 0.11 12.76
N ARG A 87 -15.58 -0.77 12.90
CA ARG A 87 -16.78 -0.73 12.07
C ARG A 87 -17.78 0.28 12.67
N LEU A 88 -17.91 1.44 12.03
CA LEU A 88 -18.79 2.52 12.50
C LEU A 88 -20.28 2.29 12.18
N GLY A 89 -20.58 1.51 11.15
CA GLY A 89 -21.96 1.24 10.73
C GLY A 89 -22.02 0.43 9.43
N HIS A 90 -23.23 0.35 8.86
CA HIS A 90 -23.52 -0.27 7.57
C HIS A 90 -24.18 0.76 6.66
N SER A 91 -23.89 0.69 5.35
CA SER A 91 -24.57 1.53 4.37
C SER A 91 -25.98 1.02 4.09
N ASN A 92 -26.81 1.87 3.49
CA ASN A 92 -28.00 1.40 2.78
C ASN A 92 -27.58 0.63 1.52
N HIS A 93 -28.51 -0.11 0.93
CA HIS A 93 -28.31 -0.77 -0.35
C HIS A 93 -28.07 0.27 -1.45
N VAL A 94 -27.14 -0.03 -2.36
CA VAL A 94 -26.95 0.76 -3.58
C VAL A 94 -28.06 0.39 -4.56
N ASP A 95 -28.81 1.38 -5.06
CA ASP A 95 -29.74 1.19 -6.17
C ASP A 95 -28.98 1.28 -7.49
N THR A 96 -28.69 0.13 -8.09
CA THR A 96 -27.94 0.06 -9.34
C THR A 96 -28.75 0.51 -10.56
N GLY A 97 -30.08 0.64 -10.45
CA GLY A 97 -30.94 1.08 -11.55
C GLY A 97 -30.87 2.59 -11.82
N THR A 98 -30.33 3.36 -10.88
CA THR A 98 -30.18 4.82 -10.96
C THR A 98 -28.73 5.28 -11.08
N MET A 99 -27.78 4.34 -11.28
CA MET A 99 -26.37 4.67 -11.53
C MET A 99 -26.22 5.34 -12.92
N ALA A 100 -25.48 6.44 -12.95
CA ALA A 100 -25.18 7.24 -14.16
C ALA A 100 -24.06 6.62 -15.01
#